data_AF-A0A229T852-F1
#
_entry.id   AF-A0A229T852-F1
#
_cell.length_a   1.000
_cell.length_b   1.000
_cell.length_c   1.000
_cell.angle_alpha   90.00
_cell.angle_beta   90.00
_cell.angle_gamma   90.00
#
_symmetry.space_group_name_H-M   'P 1'
#
loop_
_entity.id
_entity.type
_entity.pdbx_description
1 polymer ?
#
loop_
_entity_poly.entity_id
_entity_poly.type
_entity_poly.pdbx_seq_one_letter_code
_entity_poly.pdbx_strand_id
1 'polypeptide(L)'
;MGWSPRPRAGARALTGLLAAALLGTLSVTAGAAPAAAAVQEGIGHHVGGQDGHDDKQVWLGSYVVGGQQVFCVSFLLRAPDTDQQYKPGDELLTKWGTKLPADQAANISYLLLRYGGTKNPDEATALAHLLHSWTAPPRTTADLNPGLSADKIAYDARGHLDFMQRNFRAAADAVERLKTDAETNRGPWTASVTTPKGAQHLGEAAEWTATVKNAHGKGVPGVAVKLTATAATFDGEKADSAAGNASPQAAAKDVTLKTAADGTVRVKLTPTGDRPKLVASLSAPADRPYVRLPIDTDVQRVVSTGGEKELTAQGVVNVAKPGKVQVTKTDAKTGAGVGGAVLRITGKDKTSAALDQDGKPLTGADGKPAVVTTDGKTGGVTVENLRAPQEICVVEASPPPGYTNAYDPQNPPSACGTLQPGETLALTVTNKPNEVPRAIPAGDQPVARAQGVVETSYSVPGLAGLGLLVLLAAGLIGVAARRASRR
;
A
#
# COMPACT_ATOMS: atom_id res chain seq x y z
N MET A 1 2.44 59.03 38.54
CA MET A 1 1.57 59.39 37.39
C MET A 1 0.74 58.14 37.13
N GLY A 2 -0.51 57.98 37.59
CA GLY A 2 -1.68 58.86 37.50
C GLY A 2 -2.49 58.39 36.28
N TRP A 3 -3.76 58.00 36.30
CA TRP A 3 -4.81 57.77 37.30
C TRP A 3 -5.93 57.01 36.54
N SER A 4 -6.85 56.33 37.23
CA SER A 4 -7.97 55.54 36.66
C SER A 4 -9.26 56.42 36.49
N PRO A 5 -10.53 55.92 36.33
CA PRO A 5 -11.05 54.56 36.11
C PRO A 5 -12.26 54.40 35.13
N ARG A 6 -12.66 53.12 34.97
CA ARG A 6 -13.97 52.42 34.71
C ARG A 6 -15.31 53.15 35.05
N PRO A 7 -16.52 52.51 35.10
CA PRO A 7 -17.08 51.27 34.51
C PRO A 7 -18.51 51.44 33.89
N ARG A 8 -19.13 50.34 33.42
CA ARG A 8 -20.55 49.98 33.70
C ARG A 8 -20.69 48.45 33.81
N ALA A 9 -21.89 47.94 34.17
CA ALA A 9 -22.06 46.59 34.71
C ALA A 9 -23.50 46.02 34.57
N GLY A 10 -23.66 44.70 34.72
CA GLY A 10 -24.93 43.97 34.85
C GLY A 10 -25.20 42.94 33.72
N ALA A 11 -25.82 41.78 33.95
CA ALA A 11 -26.25 41.11 35.20
C ALA A 11 -26.42 39.57 35.01
N ARG A 12 -26.69 38.85 36.11
CA ARG A 12 -26.69 37.38 36.29
C ARG A 12 -27.90 36.61 35.70
N ALA A 13 -27.67 35.41 35.17
CA ALA A 13 -28.49 34.16 35.17
C ALA A 13 -27.70 33.03 34.45
N LEU A 14 -27.61 31.73 34.80
CA LEU A 14 -28.04 30.85 35.92
C LEU A 14 -29.45 30.19 35.89
N THR A 15 -29.47 28.85 36.01
CA THR A 15 -30.60 27.87 36.06
C THR A 15 -31.53 27.84 34.82
N GLY A 16 -32.19 26.73 34.44
CA GLY A 16 -32.26 25.35 34.95
C GLY A 16 -33.60 24.67 34.55
N LEU A 17 -33.67 23.32 34.62
CA LEU A 17 -34.80 22.43 34.23
C LEU A 17 -35.04 22.27 32.69
N LEU A 18 -35.29 21.09 32.10
CA LEU A 18 -36.05 19.85 32.42
C LEU A 18 -37.57 19.89 32.14
N ALA A 19 -38.03 18.76 31.59
CA ALA A 19 -39.41 18.23 31.48
C ALA A 19 -40.34 18.70 30.33
N ALA A 20 -40.57 17.73 29.42
CA ALA A 20 -41.85 17.31 28.84
C ALA A 20 -42.90 18.33 28.35
N ALA A 21 -43.21 18.24 27.05
CA ALA A 21 -44.53 18.56 26.51
C ALA A 21 -45.03 17.36 25.67
N LEU A 22 -45.98 16.62 26.23
CA LEU A 22 -46.80 15.61 25.54
C LEU A 22 -48.08 16.27 25.02
N LEU A 23 -48.69 15.69 23.97
CA LEU A 23 -49.99 16.04 23.36
C LEU A 23 -50.00 17.32 22.49
N GLY A 24 -50.58 17.22 21.27
CA GLY A 24 -50.78 18.41 20.43
C GLY A 24 -51.45 18.26 19.07
N THR A 25 -51.37 17.11 18.37
CA THR A 25 -52.04 16.95 17.06
C THR A 25 -52.66 15.55 16.89
N LEU A 26 -53.95 15.43 17.19
CA LEU A 26 -54.80 14.44 16.53
C LEU A 26 -55.00 14.86 15.07
N SER A 27 -54.11 14.42 14.19
CA SER A 27 -54.47 14.30 12.79
C SER A 27 -55.41 13.11 12.65
N VAL A 28 -56.66 13.36 12.27
CA VAL A 28 -57.59 12.29 11.87
C VAL A 28 -57.12 11.73 10.55
N THR A 29 -56.14 10.82 10.59
CA THR A 29 -55.87 9.92 9.48
C THR A 29 -57.08 9.01 9.36
N ALA A 30 -57.92 9.27 8.35
CA ALA A 30 -58.93 8.31 7.92
C ALA A 30 -58.22 6.97 7.76
N GLY A 31 -58.69 5.96 8.50
CA GLY A 31 -58.07 4.64 8.52
C GLY A 31 -58.22 3.98 7.17
N ALA A 32 -57.24 4.17 6.30
CA ALA A 32 -56.86 3.08 5.40
C ALA A 32 -56.59 1.89 6.32
N ALA A 33 -57.36 0.82 6.16
CA ALA A 33 -57.02 -0.45 6.80
C ALA A 33 -55.55 -0.75 6.47
N PRO A 34 -54.75 -1.30 7.40
CA PRO A 34 -53.42 -1.76 7.06
C PRO A 34 -53.59 -2.69 5.86
N ALA A 35 -53.01 -2.30 4.71
CA ALA A 35 -53.09 -3.12 3.51
C ALA A 35 -52.46 -4.45 3.89
N ALA A 36 -53.27 -5.52 3.94
CA ALA A 36 -52.79 -6.83 4.33
C ALA A 36 -51.61 -7.16 3.42
N ALA A 37 -50.43 -7.34 4.03
CA ALA A 37 -49.23 -7.61 3.28
C ALA A 37 -49.46 -8.89 2.48
N ALA A 38 -49.36 -8.78 1.17
CA ALA A 38 -49.47 -9.91 0.28
C ALA A 38 -48.06 -10.46 -0.01
N VAL A 39 -48.01 -11.73 -0.41
CA VAL A 39 -46.88 -12.32 -1.12
C VAL A 39 -46.49 -11.44 -2.30
N GLN A 40 -45.22 -11.04 -2.36
CA GLN A 40 -44.66 -10.36 -3.52
C GLN A 40 -43.55 -11.22 -4.11
N GLU A 41 -43.83 -11.80 -5.26
CA GLU A 41 -42.83 -12.42 -6.13
C GLU A 41 -41.85 -11.35 -6.63
N GLY A 42 -40.57 -11.73 -6.69
CA GLY A 42 -39.47 -10.87 -7.11
C GLY A 42 -39.10 -11.12 -8.57
N ILE A 43 -37.92 -11.72 -8.76
CA ILE A 43 -37.34 -12.04 -10.06
C ILE A 43 -37.30 -13.56 -10.22
N GLY A 44 -37.85 -14.09 -11.30
CA GLY A 44 -38.03 -15.53 -11.56
C GLY A 44 -39.09 -15.84 -12.63
N HIS A 45 -39.56 -17.09 -12.67
CA HIS A 45 -40.61 -17.59 -13.56
C HIS A 45 -41.54 -18.58 -12.85
N HIS A 46 -42.81 -18.64 -13.27
CA HIS A 46 -43.70 -19.76 -12.92
C HIS A 46 -43.36 -20.98 -13.79
N VAL A 47 -42.96 -22.08 -13.15
CA VAL A 47 -42.45 -23.29 -13.78
C VAL A 47 -43.36 -24.48 -13.42
N GLY A 48 -43.90 -25.15 -14.43
CA GLY A 48 -44.66 -26.40 -14.25
C GLY A 48 -43.76 -27.62 -14.09
N GLY A 49 -44.32 -28.81 -14.26
CA GLY A 49 -43.57 -30.08 -14.28
C GLY A 49 -43.68 -30.94 -13.02
N GLN A 50 -44.39 -30.46 -11.99
CA GLN A 50 -44.85 -31.27 -10.86
C GLN A 50 -46.37 -31.04 -10.75
N ASP A 51 -47.15 -32.02 -11.22
CA ASP A 51 -48.62 -31.90 -11.32
C ASP A 51 -49.30 -32.02 -9.94
N GLY A 52 -50.58 -31.65 -9.86
CA GLY A 52 -51.48 -32.08 -8.79
C GLY A 52 -51.57 -31.21 -7.53
N HIS A 53 -51.01 -30.00 -7.54
CA HIS A 53 -51.39 -28.93 -6.62
C HIS A 53 -52.31 -27.91 -7.33
N ASP A 54 -53.00 -27.07 -6.54
CA ASP A 54 -54.04 -26.16 -7.05
C ASP A 54 -53.53 -25.23 -8.17
N ASP A 55 -52.26 -24.81 -8.07
CA ASP A 55 -51.54 -24.15 -9.15
C ASP A 55 -50.71 -25.16 -9.97
N LYS A 56 -50.96 -25.21 -11.28
CA LYS A 56 -50.22 -26.07 -12.24
C LYS A 56 -48.77 -25.61 -12.51
N GLN A 57 -48.32 -24.55 -11.85
CA GLN A 57 -47.00 -23.96 -11.97
C GLN A 57 -46.57 -23.42 -10.60
N VAL A 58 -45.32 -23.63 -10.22
CA VAL A 58 -44.74 -23.07 -8.99
C VAL A 58 -43.83 -21.90 -9.33
N TRP A 59 -43.83 -20.84 -8.52
CA TRP A 59 -42.86 -19.76 -8.69
C TRP A 59 -41.44 -20.23 -8.32
N LEU A 60 -40.55 -20.23 -9.31
CA LEU A 60 -39.12 -20.44 -9.12
C LEU A 60 -38.43 -19.09 -9.30
N GLY A 61 -38.03 -18.49 -8.19
CA GLY A 61 -37.39 -17.19 -8.17
C GLY A 61 -37.13 -16.68 -6.76
N SER A 62 -36.91 -15.37 -6.69
CA SER A 62 -36.87 -14.62 -5.43
C SER A 62 -38.25 -14.11 -5.03
N TYR A 63 -38.40 -13.75 -3.75
CA TYR A 63 -39.53 -13.04 -3.15
C TYR A 63 -39.02 -11.72 -2.55
N VAL A 64 -39.92 -10.76 -2.32
CA VAL A 64 -39.60 -9.48 -1.67
C VAL A 64 -40.14 -9.50 -0.23
N VAL A 65 -39.24 -9.46 0.75
CA VAL A 65 -39.57 -9.45 2.19
C VAL A 65 -38.81 -8.31 2.87
N GLY A 66 -39.52 -7.40 3.53
CA GLY A 66 -38.93 -6.20 4.15
C GLY A 66 -38.17 -5.32 3.15
N GLY A 67 -38.59 -5.32 1.88
CA GLY A 67 -37.89 -4.65 0.77
C GLY A 67 -36.61 -5.35 0.30
N GLN A 68 -36.26 -6.53 0.84
CA GLN A 68 -35.10 -7.32 0.42
C GLN A 68 -35.51 -8.48 -0.49
N GLN A 69 -34.66 -8.81 -1.47
CA GLN A 69 -34.80 -10.06 -2.21
C GLN A 69 -34.33 -11.24 -1.35
N VAL A 70 -35.16 -12.28 -1.31
CA VAL A 70 -34.90 -13.54 -0.60
C VAL A 70 -35.28 -14.74 -1.46
N PHE A 71 -34.64 -15.87 -1.26
CA PHE A 71 -34.98 -17.15 -1.89
C PHE A 71 -35.51 -18.11 -0.84
N CYS A 72 -36.60 -18.79 -1.15
CA CYS A 72 -37.19 -19.77 -0.27
C CYS A 72 -36.47 -21.13 -0.37
N VAL A 73 -36.39 -21.86 0.74
CA VAL A 73 -35.64 -23.14 0.84
C VAL A 73 -36.46 -24.24 1.55
N SER A 74 -37.78 -24.11 1.54
CA SER A 74 -38.70 -25.09 2.15
C SER A 74 -39.84 -25.38 1.17
N PHE A 75 -39.49 -25.98 0.03
CA PHE A 75 -40.36 -26.14 -1.15
C PHE A 75 -41.82 -26.42 -0.80
N LEU A 76 -42.73 -25.70 -1.47
CA LEU A 76 -44.18 -25.77 -1.37
C LEU A 76 -44.85 -25.36 -0.05
N LEU A 77 -44.13 -24.97 1.01
CA LEU A 77 -44.78 -24.26 2.14
C LEU A 77 -45.22 -22.84 1.71
N ARG A 78 -46.02 -22.14 2.54
CA ARG A 78 -46.55 -20.81 2.22
C ARG A 78 -45.42 -19.83 1.91
N ALA A 79 -45.52 -19.14 0.78
CA ALA A 79 -44.60 -18.06 0.43
C ALA A 79 -44.70 -16.91 1.44
N PRO A 80 -43.61 -16.19 1.73
CA PRO A 80 -43.64 -15.10 2.68
C PRO A 80 -44.37 -13.86 2.12
N ASP A 81 -45.16 -13.24 3.00
CA ASP A 81 -45.74 -11.93 2.76
C ASP A 81 -44.66 -10.83 2.85
N THR A 82 -44.94 -9.66 2.28
CA THR A 82 -43.98 -8.55 2.16
C THR A 82 -43.47 -7.98 3.49
N ASP A 83 -44.23 -8.13 4.58
CA ASP A 83 -43.85 -7.74 5.94
C ASP A 83 -43.46 -8.92 6.84
N GLN A 84 -43.36 -10.13 6.28
CA GLN A 84 -43.13 -11.36 7.04
C GLN A 84 -41.93 -11.23 7.98
N GLN A 85 -42.18 -11.45 9.26
CA GLN A 85 -41.15 -11.36 10.28
C GLN A 85 -40.33 -12.63 10.34
N TYR A 86 -39.01 -12.44 10.43
CA TYR A 86 -37.99 -13.48 10.43
C TYR A 86 -37.01 -13.25 11.58
N LYS A 87 -36.58 -14.34 12.23
CA LYS A 87 -35.46 -14.38 13.17
C LYS A 87 -34.24 -15.08 12.55
N PRO A 88 -33.01 -14.83 13.04
CA PRO A 88 -31.85 -15.65 12.70
C PRO A 88 -32.15 -17.13 12.98
N GLY A 89 -31.74 -18.00 12.05
CA GLY A 89 -31.87 -19.44 12.14
C GLY A 89 -30.53 -20.16 12.14
N ASP A 90 -30.60 -21.48 12.25
CA ASP A 90 -29.44 -22.36 12.19
C ASP A 90 -28.93 -22.58 10.75
N GLU A 91 -27.94 -23.46 10.64
CA GLU A 91 -27.43 -24.04 9.40
C GLU A 91 -28.58 -24.51 8.48
N LEU A 92 -28.46 -24.27 7.17
CA LEU A 92 -29.40 -24.78 6.19
C LEU A 92 -29.38 -26.32 6.16
N LEU A 93 -30.50 -26.91 6.60
CA LEU A 93 -30.80 -28.32 6.49
C LEU A 93 -31.76 -28.57 5.32
N THR A 94 -31.79 -29.81 4.83
CA THR A 94 -32.88 -30.26 3.97
C THR A 94 -34.24 -30.09 4.66
N LYS A 95 -35.31 -30.14 3.87
CA LYS A 95 -36.71 -30.19 4.32
C LYS A 95 -36.97 -31.32 5.32
N TRP A 96 -36.17 -32.39 5.26
CA TRP A 96 -36.24 -33.56 6.14
C TRP A 96 -35.41 -33.40 7.43
N GLY A 97 -34.83 -32.23 7.68
CA GLY A 97 -33.97 -31.98 8.84
C GLY A 97 -32.58 -32.62 8.75
N THR A 98 -32.18 -33.17 7.60
CA THR A 98 -30.84 -33.73 7.41
C THR A 98 -29.84 -32.64 7.02
N LYS A 99 -28.59 -32.76 7.48
CA LYS A 99 -27.50 -31.86 7.04
C LYS A 99 -27.23 -32.04 5.55
N LEU A 100 -27.04 -30.93 4.86
CA LEU A 100 -26.56 -30.95 3.48
C LEU A 100 -25.14 -31.56 3.38
N PRO A 101 -24.84 -32.31 2.32
CA PRO A 101 -23.46 -32.60 1.92
C PRO A 101 -22.61 -31.33 1.88
N ALA A 102 -21.33 -31.42 2.27
CA ALA A 102 -20.48 -30.25 2.46
C ALA A 102 -20.19 -29.50 1.15
N ASP A 103 -20.09 -30.22 0.04
CA ASP A 103 -19.98 -29.69 -1.32
C ASP A 103 -21.25 -28.96 -1.77
N GLN A 104 -22.44 -29.51 -1.46
CA GLN A 104 -23.72 -28.83 -1.75
C GLN A 104 -23.90 -27.58 -0.90
N ALA A 105 -23.56 -27.62 0.39
CA ALA A 105 -23.57 -26.44 1.25
C ALA A 105 -22.62 -25.35 0.72
N ALA A 106 -21.40 -25.72 0.30
CA ALA A 106 -20.44 -24.78 -0.28
C ALA A 106 -20.87 -24.24 -1.66
N ASN A 107 -21.52 -25.06 -2.50
CA ASN A 107 -22.14 -24.62 -3.75
C ASN A 107 -23.23 -23.56 -3.48
N ILE A 108 -24.12 -23.80 -2.51
CA ILE A 108 -25.19 -22.87 -2.13
C ILE A 108 -24.61 -21.55 -1.61
N SER A 109 -23.64 -21.58 -0.69
CA SER A 109 -23.00 -20.36 -0.18
C SER A 109 -22.38 -19.53 -1.30
N TYR A 110 -21.70 -20.18 -2.25
CA TYR A 110 -21.15 -19.51 -3.43
C TYR A 110 -22.23 -18.87 -4.31
N LEU A 111 -23.28 -19.63 -4.61
CA LEU A 111 -24.37 -19.16 -5.47
C LEU A 111 -25.15 -18.00 -4.84
N LEU A 112 -25.35 -17.99 -3.53
CA LEU A 112 -26.00 -16.87 -2.83
C LEU A 112 -25.13 -15.60 -2.87
N LEU A 113 -23.82 -15.71 -2.62
CA LEU A 113 -22.87 -14.59 -2.77
C LEU A 113 -22.85 -14.03 -4.21
N ARG A 114 -22.87 -14.90 -5.23
CA ARG A 114 -22.70 -14.48 -6.63
C ARG A 114 -23.98 -14.07 -7.34
N TYR A 115 -25.06 -14.82 -7.11
CA TYR A 115 -26.30 -14.75 -7.88
C TYR A 115 -27.52 -14.40 -7.01
N GLY A 116 -27.41 -14.40 -5.68
CA GLY A 116 -28.52 -14.01 -4.79
C GLY A 116 -29.01 -12.57 -4.98
N GLY A 117 -28.19 -11.70 -5.58
CA GLY A 117 -28.57 -10.34 -5.98
C GLY A 117 -28.91 -10.16 -7.46
N THR A 118 -29.00 -11.25 -8.26
CA THR A 118 -29.16 -11.15 -9.72
C THR A 118 -30.45 -10.40 -10.12
N LYS A 119 -30.38 -9.72 -11.26
CA LYS A 119 -31.51 -9.05 -11.91
C LYS A 119 -32.01 -9.77 -13.16
N ASN A 120 -31.42 -10.93 -13.47
CA ASN A 120 -31.84 -11.77 -14.59
C ASN A 120 -32.86 -12.82 -14.10
N PRO A 121 -34.08 -12.89 -14.70
CA PRO A 121 -35.11 -13.85 -14.31
C PRO A 121 -34.69 -15.31 -14.56
N ASP A 122 -33.95 -15.60 -15.64
CA ASP A 122 -33.43 -16.93 -15.92
C ASP A 122 -32.45 -17.40 -14.84
N GLU A 123 -31.58 -16.51 -14.34
CA GLU A 123 -30.62 -16.83 -13.28
C GLU A 123 -31.29 -17.00 -11.92
N ALA A 124 -32.28 -16.17 -11.59
CA ALA A 124 -33.02 -16.32 -10.35
C ALA A 124 -33.86 -17.60 -10.34
N THR A 125 -34.45 -17.97 -11.48
CA THR A 125 -35.16 -19.24 -11.69
C THR A 125 -34.21 -20.42 -11.52
N ALA A 126 -33.05 -20.39 -12.17
CA ALA A 126 -32.02 -21.42 -12.05
C ALA A 126 -31.46 -21.55 -10.62
N LEU A 127 -31.27 -20.43 -9.91
CA LEU A 127 -30.85 -20.42 -8.52
C LEU A 127 -31.91 -21.06 -7.61
N ALA A 128 -33.17 -20.65 -7.72
CA ALA A 128 -34.27 -21.24 -6.95
C ALA A 128 -34.43 -22.75 -7.22
N HIS A 129 -34.32 -23.16 -8.49
CA HIS A 129 -34.31 -24.57 -8.89
C HIS A 129 -33.19 -25.36 -8.20
N LEU A 130 -31.95 -24.87 -8.26
CA LEU A 130 -30.79 -25.52 -7.62
C LEU A 130 -30.97 -25.59 -6.10
N LEU A 131 -31.40 -24.49 -5.46
CA LEU A 131 -31.70 -24.46 -4.02
C LEU A 131 -32.73 -25.52 -3.64
N HIS A 132 -33.86 -25.63 -4.34
CA HIS A 132 -34.87 -26.66 -4.06
C HIS A 132 -34.40 -28.08 -4.37
N SER A 133 -33.58 -28.27 -5.42
CA SER A 133 -33.01 -29.59 -5.76
C SER A 133 -32.11 -30.17 -4.65
N TRP A 134 -31.37 -29.32 -3.93
CA TRP A 134 -30.54 -29.75 -2.80
C TRP A 134 -31.27 -29.72 -1.46
N THR A 135 -32.21 -28.79 -1.26
CA THR A 135 -32.91 -28.63 0.02
C THR A 135 -34.16 -29.48 0.17
N ALA A 136 -34.84 -29.89 -0.90
CA ALA A 136 -36.02 -30.75 -0.84
C ALA A 136 -35.97 -31.99 -1.77
N PRO A 137 -34.82 -32.70 -1.89
CA PRO A 137 -34.73 -33.88 -2.76
C PRO A 137 -35.65 -35.01 -2.25
N PRO A 138 -36.25 -35.83 -3.14
CA PRO A 138 -36.99 -37.01 -2.72
C PRO A 138 -36.07 -38.02 -2.04
N ARG A 139 -36.51 -38.56 -0.90
CA ARG A 139 -35.83 -39.71 -0.25
C ARG A 139 -36.24 -41.01 -0.92
N THR A 140 -37.49 -41.04 -1.40
CA THR A 140 -38.06 -42.10 -2.23
C THR A 140 -38.97 -41.47 -3.30
N THR A 141 -39.31 -42.22 -4.36
CA THR A 141 -40.28 -41.77 -5.37
C THR A 141 -41.67 -41.48 -4.79
N ALA A 142 -42.03 -42.07 -3.64
CA ALA A 142 -43.28 -41.79 -2.95
C ALA A 142 -43.35 -40.35 -2.42
N ASP A 143 -42.22 -39.69 -2.14
CA ASP A 143 -42.19 -38.29 -1.72
C ASP A 143 -42.60 -37.33 -2.85
N LEU A 144 -42.65 -37.78 -4.12
CA LEU A 144 -43.13 -37.00 -5.27
C LEU A 144 -44.64 -37.16 -5.54
N ASN A 145 -45.37 -37.88 -4.68
CA ASN A 145 -46.81 -38.10 -4.88
C ASN A 145 -47.58 -36.76 -4.71
N PRO A 146 -48.35 -36.32 -5.72
CA PRO A 146 -49.09 -35.05 -5.67
C PRO A 146 -50.14 -34.97 -4.55
N GLY A 147 -50.65 -36.11 -4.07
CA GLY A 147 -51.60 -36.16 -2.95
C GLY A 147 -50.96 -35.90 -1.58
N LEU A 148 -49.66 -35.61 -1.51
CA LEU A 148 -48.98 -35.25 -0.26
C LEU A 148 -49.21 -33.78 0.11
N SER A 149 -49.29 -33.52 1.41
CA SER A 149 -49.34 -32.15 1.93
C SER A 149 -48.03 -31.39 1.71
N ALA A 150 -48.12 -30.06 1.72
CA ALA A 150 -47.00 -29.15 1.48
C ALA A 150 -45.75 -29.42 2.33
N ASP A 151 -45.89 -29.93 3.56
CA ASP A 151 -44.81 -30.32 4.45
C ASP A 151 -44.12 -31.65 4.07
N LYS A 152 -44.80 -32.51 3.29
CA LYS A 152 -44.37 -33.90 2.99
C LYS A 152 -43.91 -34.11 1.57
N ILE A 153 -44.30 -33.28 0.60
CA ILE A 153 -43.89 -33.46 -0.80
C ILE A 153 -42.44 -33.00 -1.04
N ALA A 154 -41.71 -33.76 -1.84
CA ALA A 154 -40.38 -33.41 -2.35
C ALA A 154 -40.45 -32.55 -3.60
N TYR A 155 -39.31 -32.00 -4.01
CA TYR A 155 -39.14 -31.23 -5.24
C TYR A 155 -38.80 -32.14 -6.42
N ASP A 156 -39.62 -32.16 -7.48
CA ASP A 156 -39.27 -32.85 -8.73
C ASP A 156 -38.30 -32.03 -9.58
N ALA A 157 -37.02 -32.08 -9.21
CA ALA A 157 -35.95 -31.43 -9.96
C ALA A 157 -35.92 -31.86 -11.44
N ARG A 158 -36.34 -33.08 -11.79
CA ARG A 158 -36.35 -33.51 -13.20
C ARG A 158 -37.56 -32.93 -13.93
N GLY A 159 -38.76 -33.09 -13.39
CA GLY A 159 -40.00 -32.56 -13.98
C GLY A 159 -39.93 -31.06 -14.24
N HIS A 160 -39.42 -30.29 -13.27
CA HIS A 160 -39.20 -28.86 -13.43
C HIS A 160 -38.12 -28.52 -14.46
N LEU A 161 -37.00 -29.24 -14.52
CA LEU A 161 -35.96 -29.00 -15.52
C LEU A 161 -36.44 -29.34 -16.94
N ASP A 162 -37.13 -30.47 -17.12
CA ASP A 162 -37.75 -30.86 -18.39
C ASP A 162 -38.84 -29.85 -18.82
N PHE A 163 -39.53 -29.20 -17.88
CA PHE A 163 -40.43 -28.08 -18.18
C PHE A 163 -39.66 -26.82 -18.62
N MET A 164 -38.61 -26.41 -17.89
CA MET A 164 -37.79 -25.25 -18.26
C MET A 164 -37.12 -25.44 -19.63
N GLN A 165 -36.59 -26.63 -19.95
CA GLN A 165 -35.98 -26.90 -21.27
C GLN A 165 -36.94 -26.66 -22.45
N ARG A 166 -38.26 -26.81 -22.24
CA ARG A 166 -39.31 -26.60 -23.24
C ARG A 166 -39.84 -25.17 -23.29
N ASN A 167 -39.87 -24.45 -22.16
CA ASN A 167 -40.58 -23.16 -22.03
C ASN A 167 -39.66 -21.97 -21.67
N PHE A 168 -38.58 -22.21 -20.93
CA PHE A 168 -37.63 -21.21 -20.42
C PHE A 168 -36.20 -21.70 -20.66
N ARG A 169 -35.81 -21.78 -21.95
CA ARG A 169 -34.56 -22.45 -22.34
C ARG A 169 -33.33 -21.81 -21.70
N ALA A 170 -33.30 -20.49 -21.60
CA ALA A 170 -32.21 -19.75 -20.97
C ALA A 170 -32.09 -20.05 -19.46
N ALA A 171 -33.21 -20.19 -18.72
CA ALA A 171 -33.21 -20.66 -17.33
C ALA A 171 -32.66 -22.10 -17.21
N ALA A 172 -33.06 -23.01 -18.11
CA ALA A 172 -32.54 -24.38 -18.12
C ALA A 172 -31.02 -24.43 -18.40
N ASP A 173 -30.54 -23.68 -19.39
CA ASP A 173 -29.11 -23.57 -19.69
C ASP A 173 -28.34 -22.86 -18.54
N ALA A 174 -29.00 -21.95 -17.81
CA ALA A 174 -28.45 -21.30 -16.62
C ALA A 174 -28.30 -22.25 -15.42
N VAL A 175 -29.15 -23.27 -15.25
CA VAL A 175 -29.01 -24.29 -14.17
C VAL A 175 -27.64 -24.97 -14.25
N GLU A 176 -27.29 -25.53 -15.42
CA GLU A 176 -25.99 -26.22 -15.59
C GLU A 176 -24.81 -25.25 -15.51
N ARG A 177 -24.96 -24.01 -16.01
CA ARG A 177 -23.93 -22.97 -15.89
C ARG A 177 -23.65 -22.60 -14.42
N LEU A 178 -24.68 -22.28 -13.64
CA LEU A 178 -24.56 -21.90 -12.24
C LEU A 178 -23.99 -23.06 -11.41
N LYS A 179 -24.46 -24.28 -11.65
CA LYS A 179 -23.93 -25.49 -10.99
C LYS A 179 -22.44 -25.70 -11.31
N THR A 180 -22.04 -25.62 -12.58
CA THR A 180 -20.64 -25.76 -13.00
C THR A 180 -19.75 -24.68 -12.39
N ASP A 181 -20.22 -23.44 -12.36
CA ASP A 181 -19.50 -22.32 -11.75
C ASP A 181 -19.34 -22.51 -10.24
N ALA A 182 -20.40 -22.94 -9.54
CA ALA A 182 -20.35 -23.26 -8.12
C ALA A 182 -19.38 -24.40 -7.82
N GLU A 183 -19.43 -25.51 -8.56
CA GLU A 183 -18.52 -26.63 -8.37
C GLU A 183 -17.05 -26.24 -8.62
N THR A 184 -16.83 -25.31 -9.56
CA THR A 184 -15.50 -24.75 -9.88
C THR A 184 -15.01 -23.79 -8.80
N ASN A 185 -15.87 -22.91 -8.27
CA ASN A 185 -15.47 -21.72 -7.50
C ASN A 185 -15.93 -21.71 -6.04
N ARG A 186 -16.54 -22.78 -5.51
CA ARG A 186 -17.02 -22.89 -4.11
C ARG A 186 -15.96 -22.63 -3.04
N GLY A 187 -16.47 -22.28 -1.86
CA GLY A 187 -15.68 -22.11 -0.63
C GLY A 187 -15.15 -23.43 -0.04
N PRO A 188 -14.30 -23.37 1.00
CA PRO A 188 -13.80 -22.15 1.63
C PRO A 188 -12.83 -21.38 0.71
N TRP A 189 -12.93 -20.05 0.71
CA TRP A 189 -11.94 -19.20 0.04
C TRP A 189 -10.81 -18.81 0.98
N THR A 190 -9.68 -18.47 0.38
CA THR A 190 -8.54 -17.84 1.05
C THR A 190 -8.16 -16.55 0.34
N ALA A 191 -7.70 -15.56 1.11
CA ALA A 191 -7.18 -14.29 0.61
C ALA A 191 -5.74 -14.11 1.10
N SER A 192 -4.86 -13.56 0.26
CA SER A 192 -3.49 -13.22 0.63
C SER A 192 -3.03 -11.94 -0.07
N VAL A 193 -2.01 -11.28 0.50
CA VAL A 193 -1.30 -10.15 -0.14
C VAL A 193 0.17 -10.51 -0.23
N THR A 194 0.67 -10.60 -1.46
CA THR A 194 2.09 -10.75 -1.77
C THR A 194 2.72 -9.36 -1.88
N THR A 195 3.74 -9.12 -1.05
CA THR A 195 4.53 -7.89 -1.06
C THR A 195 5.53 -7.90 -2.23
N PRO A 196 6.06 -6.73 -2.64
CA PRO A 196 7.15 -6.63 -3.60
C PRO A 196 8.37 -7.46 -3.19
N LYS A 197 9.17 -7.85 -4.18
CA LYS A 197 10.50 -8.46 -3.97
C LYS A 197 11.56 -7.37 -3.92
N GLY A 198 12.51 -7.50 -2.99
CA GLY A 198 13.63 -6.57 -2.84
C GLY A 198 13.34 -5.42 -1.86
N ALA A 199 14.31 -4.51 -1.74
CA ALA A 199 14.17 -3.31 -0.92
C ALA A 199 13.07 -2.39 -1.47
N GLN A 200 12.51 -1.56 -0.59
CA GLN A 200 11.50 -0.56 -0.91
C GLN A 200 12.03 0.81 -0.53
N HIS A 201 11.74 1.84 -1.32
CA HIS A 201 12.26 3.19 -1.12
C HIS A 201 11.09 4.19 -1.12
N LEU A 202 11.27 5.34 -0.45
CA LEU A 202 10.26 6.42 -0.52
C LEU A 202 10.15 6.93 -1.96
N GLY A 203 8.93 7.16 -2.42
CA GLY A 203 8.69 7.67 -3.77
C GLY A 203 8.90 6.68 -4.92
N GLU A 204 9.38 5.45 -4.65
CA GLU A 204 9.53 4.41 -5.69
C GLU A 204 8.35 3.44 -5.71
N ALA A 205 7.61 3.43 -6.82
CA ALA A 205 6.50 2.51 -7.05
C ALA A 205 6.95 1.05 -7.12
N ALA A 206 6.22 0.15 -6.45
CA ALA A 206 6.45 -1.29 -6.51
C ALA A 206 5.14 -2.08 -6.69
N GLU A 207 5.19 -3.24 -7.35
CA GLU A 207 4.02 -4.11 -7.58
C GLU A 207 3.69 -4.96 -6.35
N TRP A 208 2.47 -4.80 -5.85
CA TRP A 208 1.84 -5.64 -4.83
C TRP A 208 0.73 -6.46 -5.48
N THR A 209 0.51 -7.68 -4.99
CA THR A 209 -0.54 -8.58 -5.53
C THR A 209 -1.44 -9.09 -4.42
N ALA A 210 -2.72 -8.74 -4.46
CA ALA A 210 -3.75 -9.46 -3.71
C ALA A 210 -4.17 -10.72 -4.50
N THR A 211 -4.45 -11.83 -3.81
CA THR A 211 -4.82 -13.10 -4.45
C THR A 211 -5.98 -13.75 -3.70
N VAL A 212 -6.99 -14.22 -4.43
CA VAL A 212 -8.15 -14.95 -3.93
C VAL A 212 -8.19 -16.34 -4.52
N LYS A 213 -8.25 -17.38 -3.68
CA LYS A 213 -8.27 -18.78 -4.10
C LYS A 213 -9.46 -19.55 -3.52
N ASN A 214 -10.00 -20.48 -4.30
CA ASN A 214 -11.05 -21.42 -3.88
C ASN A 214 -10.49 -22.57 -3.02
N ALA A 215 -11.38 -23.48 -2.62
CA ALA A 215 -11.04 -24.68 -1.85
C ALA A 215 -10.00 -25.60 -2.53
N HIS A 216 -9.87 -25.52 -3.85
CA HIS A 216 -8.94 -26.31 -4.66
C HIS A 216 -7.62 -25.57 -4.95
N GLY A 217 -7.39 -24.42 -4.31
CA GLY A 217 -6.18 -23.60 -4.50
C GLY A 217 -6.08 -22.87 -5.84
N LYS A 218 -7.14 -22.91 -6.68
CA LYS A 218 -7.23 -22.18 -7.95
C LYS A 218 -7.74 -20.76 -7.69
N GLY A 219 -7.32 -19.82 -8.54
CA GLY A 219 -7.78 -18.43 -8.47
C GLY A 219 -9.27 -18.29 -8.77
N VAL A 220 -9.95 -17.37 -8.08
CA VAL A 220 -11.38 -17.08 -8.32
C VAL A 220 -11.52 -15.77 -9.10
N PRO A 221 -12.10 -15.76 -10.31
CA PRO A 221 -12.20 -14.57 -11.15
C PRO A 221 -13.34 -13.63 -10.72
N GLY A 222 -13.24 -12.34 -11.06
CA GLY A 222 -14.35 -11.38 -10.89
C GLY A 222 -14.80 -11.14 -9.44
N VAL A 223 -13.98 -11.46 -8.44
CA VAL A 223 -14.23 -11.13 -7.03
C VAL A 223 -13.90 -9.67 -6.82
N ALA A 224 -14.83 -8.88 -6.28
CA ALA A 224 -14.57 -7.49 -5.91
C ALA A 224 -13.73 -7.46 -4.62
N VAL A 225 -12.54 -6.87 -4.70
CA VAL A 225 -11.60 -6.72 -3.60
C VAL A 225 -11.43 -5.24 -3.30
N LYS A 226 -11.82 -4.81 -2.10
CA LYS A 226 -11.48 -3.50 -1.59
C LYS A 226 -10.02 -3.50 -1.13
N LEU A 227 -9.22 -2.65 -1.74
CA LEU A 227 -7.82 -2.42 -1.39
C LEU A 227 -7.69 -1.09 -0.64
N THR A 228 -7.01 -1.11 0.50
CA THR A 228 -6.71 0.08 1.32
C THR A 228 -5.21 0.20 1.53
N ALA A 229 -4.63 1.33 1.15
CA ALA A 229 -3.22 1.67 1.32
C ALA A 229 -3.00 2.54 2.57
N THR A 230 -1.93 2.27 3.32
CA THR A 230 -1.47 3.08 4.46
C THR A 230 0.03 3.31 4.33
N ALA A 231 0.49 4.55 4.57
CA ALA A 231 1.87 4.99 4.30
C ALA A 231 2.36 4.70 2.86
N ALA A 232 1.41 4.63 1.92
CA ALA A 232 1.62 4.51 0.48
C ALA A 232 0.43 5.13 -0.27
N THR A 233 0.60 5.38 -1.56
CA THR A 233 -0.47 5.77 -2.51
C THR A 233 -0.50 4.81 -3.69
N PHE A 234 -1.68 4.54 -4.24
CA PHE A 234 -1.80 3.86 -5.53
C PHE A 234 -1.34 4.80 -6.66
N ASP A 235 -0.60 4.27 -7.63
CA ASP A 235 -0.20 5.06 -8.81
C ASP A 235 -1.43 5.40 -9.66
N GLY A 236 -1.51 6.67 -10.09
CA GLY A 236 -2.73 7.32 -10.59
C GLY A 236 -3.16 7.00 -12.02
N GLU A 237 -2.94 5.78 -12.52
CA GLU A 237 -3.43 5.37 -13.84
C GLU A 237 -4.47 4.23 -13.74
N LYS A 238 -5.74 4.59 -14.00
CA LYS A 238 -6.87 3.68 -14.22
C LYS A 238 -7.12 2.63 -13.11
N ALA A 239 -7.53 3.12 -11.95
CA ALA A 239 -8.67 2.46 -11.32
C ALA A 239 -9.88 2.64 -12.24
N ASP A 240 -10.47 1.56 -12.75
CA ASP A 240 -11.69 1.63 -13.58
C ASP A 240 -12.87 2.08 -12.71
N SER A 241 -13.03 3.39 -12.62
CA SER A 241 -14.07 4.08 -11.85
C SER A 241 -15.43 3.96 -12.54
N ALA A 242 -15.98 2.74 -12.59
CA ALA A 242 -17.35 2.45 -13.01
C ALA A 242 -18.42 2.92 -11.97
N ALA A 243 -18.05 3.86 -11.09
CA ALA A 243 -18.93 4.64 -10.24
C ALA A 243 -18.47 6.11 -10.35
N GLY A 244 -19.35 6.97 -10.87
CA GLY A 244 -19.01 8.36 -11.17
C GLY A 244 -18.81 9.23 -9.92
N ASN A 245 -18.20 10.40 -10.16
CA ASN A 245 -17.89 11.49 -9.22
C ASN A 245 -16.61 11.35 -8.38
N ALA A 246 -15.49 11.81 -8.94
CA ALA A 246 -14.38 12.38 -8.16
C ALA A 246 -13.71 13.54 -8.94
N SER A 247 -13.48 14.65 -8.24
CA SER A 247 -12.76 15.84 -8.74
C SER A 247 -11.24 15.59 -8.75
N PRO A 248 -10.42 16.27 -9.58
CA PRO A 248 -9.02 15.90 -9.77
C PRO A 248 -8.08 16.46 -8.70
N GLN A 249 -8.03 15.85 -7.51
CA GLN A 249 -6.89 15.97 -6.57
C GLN A 249 -6.94 14.92 -5.44
N ALA A 250 -5.75 14.55 -4.96
CA ALA A 250 -5.42 13.46 -4.02
C ALA A 250 -5.53 12.04 -4.61
N ALA A 251 -4.41 11.30 -4.56
CA ALA A 251 -4.41 9.87 -4.86
C ALA A 251 -5.31 9.12 -3.86
N ALA A 252 -6.21 8.28 -4.37
CA ALA A 252 -7.15 7.55 -3.54
C ALA A 252 -6.40 6.65 -2.54
N LYS A 253 -6.87 6.59 -1.29
CA LYS A 253 -6.34 5.65 -0.27
C LYS A 253 -7.02 4.29 -0.32
N ASP A 254 -8.22 4.24 -0.89
CA ASP A 254 -9.06 3.07 -1.07
C ASP A 254 -9.41 2.92 -2.56
N VAL A 255 -9.40 1.70 -3.08
CA VAL A 255 -9.85 1.36 -4.44
C VAL A 255 -10.48 -0.03 -4.43
N THR A 256 -11.56 -0.24 -5.18
CA THR A 256 -12.17 -1.57 -5.35
C THR A 256 -11.91 -2.08 -6.76
N LEU A 257 -11.22 -3.22 -6.87
CA LEU A 257 -10.86 -3.85 -8.15
C LEU A 257 -11.41 -5.27 -8.20
N LYS A 258 -11.64 -5.80 -9.42
CA LYS A 258 -12.06 -7.19 -9.62
C LYS A 258 -10.85 -8.08 -9.87
N THR A 259 -10.83 -9.29 -9.31
CA THR A 259 -9.80 -10.29 -9.62
C THR A 259 -9.82 -10.68 -11.10
N ALA A 260 -8.63 -10.85 -11.67
CA ALA A 260 -8.43 -11.39 -13.02
C ALA A 260 -8.74 -12.91 -13.08
N ALA A 261 -8.60 -13.51 -14.26
CA ALA A 261 -8.83 -14.93 -14.50
C ALA A 261 -8.01 -15.87 -13.59
N ASP A 262 -6.84 -15.43 -13.11
CA ASP A 262 -5.96 -16.16 -12.19
C ASP A 262 -6.26 -15.90 -10.70
N GLY A 263 -7.33 -15.18 -10.38
CA GLY A 263 -7.70 -14.81 -9.01
C GLY A 263 -6.85 -13.68 -8.41
N THR A 264 -6.02 -12.99 -9.19
CA THR A 264 -5.17 -11.91 -8.68
C THR A 264 -5.71 -10.51 -8.95
N VAL A 265 -5.33 -9.57 -8.09
CA VAL A 265 -5.40 -8.12 -8.33
C VAL A 265 -4.00 -7.57 -8.11
N ARG A 266 -3.43 -6.92 -9.12
CA ARG A 266 -2.10 -6.31 -9.05
C ARG A 266 -2.22 -4.80 -9.02
N VAL A 267 -1.45 -4.16 -8.14
CA VAL A 267 -1.43 -2.71 -7.94
C VAL A 267 -0.02 -2.22 -7.74
N LYS A 268 0.29 -1.03 -8.27
CA LYS A 268 1.51 -0.32 -7.90
C LYS A 268 1.24 0.57 -6.70
N LEU A 269 2.08 0.44 -5.68
CA LEU A 269 2.08 1.30 -4.51
C LEU A 269 3.40 2.05 -4.43
N THR A 270 3.31 3.36 -4.30
CA THR A 270 4.43 4.25 -4.04
C THR A 270 4.48 4.56 -2.53
N PRO A 271 5.54 4.16 -1.79
CA PRO A 271 5.65 4.42 -0.35
C PRO A 271 5.76 5.91 -0.03
N THR A 272 5.00 6.35 0.98
CA THR A 272 4.97 7.73 1.50
C THR A 272 5.36 7.82 2.97
N GLY A 273 5.77 6.71 3.59
CA GLY A 273 6.35 6.66 4.93
C GLY A 273 6.99 5.29 5.21
N ASP A 274 7.63 5.13 6.37
CA ASP A 274 8.53 4.00 6.70
C ASP A 274 7.93 2.59 6.59
N ARG A 275 6.60 2.45 6.71
CA ARG A 275 5.92 1.14 6.81
C ARG A 275 4.69 1.05 5.89
N PRO A 276 4.89 1.08 4.56
CA PRO A 276 3.80 0.93 3.61
C PRO A 276 3.08 -0.40 3.83
N LYS A 277 1.75 -0.32 3.84
CA LYS A 277 0.84 -1.42 4.13
C LYS A 277 -0.29 -1.43 3.10
N LEU A 278 -0.60 -2.62 2.58
CA LEU A 278 -1.78 -2.88 1.78
C LEU A 278 -2.70 -3.85 2.54
N VAL A 279 -3.97 -3.49 2.67
CA VAL A 279 -5.05 -4.37 3.12
C VAL A 279 -5.93 -4.70 1.92
N ALA A 280 -6.31 -5.97 1.79
CA ALA A 280 -7.34 -6.45 0.88
C ALA A 280 -8.51 -7.00 1.70
N SER A 281 -9.73 -6.51 1.49
CA SER A 281 -10.98 -7.00 2.07
C SER A 281 -11.96 -7.40 0.96
N LEU A 282 -12.73 -8.48 1.17
CA LEU A 282 -13.72 -8.98 0.22
C LEU A 282 -14.79 -9.85 0.92
N SER A 283 -16.00 -9.91 0.36
CA SER A 283 -16.98 -10.95 0.69
C SER A 283 -16.58 -12.29 0.05
N ALA A 284 -16.60 -13.35 0.84
CA ALA A 284 -16.36 -14.73 0.42
C ALA A 284 -17.51 -15.64 0.85
N PRO A 285 -17.66 -16.84 0.25
CA PRO A 285 -18.67 -17.79 0.69
C PRO A 285 -18.46 -18.20 2.15
N ALA A 286 -19.54 -18.17 2.93
CA ALA A 286 -19.61 -18.79 4.25
C ALA A 286 -19.39 -20.30 4.13
N ASP A 287 -18.80 -20.91 5.16
CA ASP A 287 -18.42 -22.33 5.12
C ASP A 287 -19.65 -23.25 5.02
N ARG A 288 -20.80 -22.81 5.56
CA ARG A 288 -22.14 -23.37 5.34
C ARG A 288 -23.17 -22.22 5.33
N PRO A 289 -24.26 -22.31 4.54
CA PRO A 289 -25.28 -21.27 4.48
C PRO A 289 -26.24 -21.38 5.67
N TYR A 290 -26.77 -20.25 6.13
CA TYR A 290 -27.72 -20.16 7.24
C TYR A 290 -29.07 -19.65 6.76
N VAL A 291 -30.15 -20.12 7.39
CA VAL A 291 -31.52 -19.67 7.08
C VAL A 291 -31.97 -18.56 8.01
N ARG A 292 -32.95 -17.78 7.55
CA ARG A 292 -33.85 -17.02 8.40
C ARG A 292 -35.09 -17.89 8.66
N LEU A 293 -35.48 -18.01 9.93
CA LEU A 293 -36.70 -18.74 10.33
C LEU A 293 -37.86 -17.75 10.45
N PRO A 294 -39.01 -18.01 9.83
CA PRO A 294 -40.19 -17.18 10.04
C PRO A 294 -40.65 -17.31 11.50
N ILE A 295 -41.39 -16.30 11.99
CA ILE A 295 -42.06 -16.39 13.30
C ILE A 295 -43.22 -17.39 13.22
N ASP A 296 -43.97 -17.37 12.12
CA ASP A 296 -45.06 -18.30 11.80
C ASP A 296 -44.51 -19.59 11.18
N THR A 297 -44.94 -20.75 11.68
CA THR A 297 -44.33 -22.04 11.33
C THR A 297 -44.78 -22.65 10.00
N ASP A 298 -45.79 -22.07 9.34
CA ASP A 298 -46.33 -22.53 8.06
C ASP A 298 -45.67 -21.87 6.83
N VAL A 299 -44.83 -20.86 7.06
CA VAL A 299 -44.14 -20.07 6.03
C VAL A 299 -42.79 -20.69 5.66
N GLN A 300 -42.34 -20.47 4.42
CA GLN A 300 -41.02 -20.92 3.99
C GLN A 300 -39.89 -20.24 4.77
N ARG A 301 -38.91 -21.06 5.19
CA ARG A 301 -37.58 -20.57 5.57
C ARG A 301 -36.92 -19.93 4.34
N VAL A 302 -36.17 -18.84 4.55
CA VAL A 302 -35.52 -18.11 3.45
C VAL A 302 -34.02 -17.95 3.67
N VAL A 303 -33.31 -17.80 2.55
CA VAL A 303 -31.93 -17.32 2.47
C VAL A 303 -31.93 -16.03 1.66
N SER A 304 -30.98 -15.12 1.89
CA SER A 304 -30.84 -13.90 1.08
C SER A 304 -29.46 -13.86 0.42
N THR A 305 -28.50 -13.30 1.14
CA THR A 305 -27.06 -13.25 0.85
C THR A 305 -26.25 -13.91 1.96
N GLY A 306 -26.91 -14.51 2.97
CA GLY A 306 -26.33 -15.08 4.19
C GLY A 306 -25.43 -16.31 4.02
N GLY A 307 -24.96 -16.57 2.81
CA GLY A 307 -23.81 -17.43 2.52
C GLY A 307 -22.52 -16.62 2.43
N GLU A 308 -22.35 -15.54 3.21
CA GLU A 308 -21.21 -14.62 3.14
C GLU A 308 -20.41 -14.51 4.44
N LYS A 309 -19.08 -14.33 4.32
CA LYS A 309 -18.16 -13.90 5.36
C LYS A 309 -17.14 -12.92 4.80
N GLU A 310 -16.66 -11.98 5.60
CA GLU A 310 -15.54 -11.11 5.19
C GLU A 310 -14.21 -11.89 5.29
N LEU A 311 -13.36 -11.76 4.26
CA LEU A 311 -11.96 -12.16 4.31
C LEU A 311 -11.08 -10.92 4.22
N THR A 312 -10.18 -10.76 5.19
CA THR A 312 -9.15 -9.71 5.19
C THR A 312 -7.76 -10.31 5.07
N ALA A 313 -6.96 -9.81 4.12
CA ALA A 313 -5.53 -10.11 4.01
C ALA A 313 -4.72 -8.81 4.06
N GLN A 314 -3.48 -8.87 4.53
CA GLN A 314 -2.61 -7.69 4.56
C GLN A 314 -1.16 -8.06 4.26
N GLY A 315 -0.45 -7.15 3.61
CA GLY A 315 1.00 -7.15 3.53
C GLY A 315 1.55 -5.87 4.15
N VAL A 316 2.71 -5.97 4.79
CA VAL A 316 3.46 -4.82 5.33
C VAL A 316 4.92 -5.03 5.01
N VAL A 317 5.59 -3.99 4.52
CA VAL A 317 7.04 -3.97 4.33
C VAL A 317 7.62 -2.75 5.03
N ASN A 318 8.90 -2.78 5.33
CA ASN A 318 9.62 -1.60 5.79
C ASN A 318 10.35 -0.97 4.60
N VAL A 319 10.31 0.35 4.51
CA VAL A 319 11.17 1.11 3.59
C VAL A 319 12.62 0.98 4.07
N ALA A 320 13.53 0.75 3.13
CA ALA A 320 14.95 0.70 3.38
C ALA A 320 15.44 2.10 3.76
N LYS A 321 15.97 2.22 4.98
CA LYS A 321 16.54 3.47 5.47
C LYS A 321 17.81 3.82 4.70
N PRO A 322 18.06 5.11 4.39
CA PRO A 322 19.33 5.52 3.82
C PRO A 322 20.48 5.12 4.76
N GLY A 323 21.59 4.72 4.18
CA GLY A 323 22.82 4.43 4.91
C GLY A 323 23.80 5.60 4.84
N LYS A 324 24.94 5.45 5.51
CA LYS A 324 26.08 6.36 5.39
C LYS A 324 27.41 5.61 5.27
N VAL A 325 28.39 6.24 4.64
CA VAL A 325 29.75 5.72 4.52
C VAL A 325 30.69 6.62 5.30
N GLN A 326 31.46 6.03 6.21
CA GLN A 326 32.56 6.70 6.89
C GLN A 326 33.87 6.22 6.28
N VAL A 327 34.63 7.13 5.67
CA VAL A 327 35.90 6.83 5.03
C VAL A 327 37.02 7.37 5.90
N THR A 328 38.01 6.54 6.23
CA THR A 328 39.20 6.95 6.98
C THR A 328 40.43 6.75 6.12
N LYS A 329 41.23 7.80 5.96
CA LYS A 329 42.52 7.76 5.28
C LYS A 329 43.62 7.61 6.32
N THR A 330 44.47 6.60 6.18
CA THR A 330 45.56 6.33 7.13
C THR A 330 46.94 6.32 6.49
N ASP A 331 47.94 6.62 7.31
CA ASP A 331 49.36 6.44 7.00
C ASP A 331 49.79 4.98 7.22
N ALA A 332 50.46 4.38 6.24
CA ALA A 332 50.85 2.97 6.25
C ALA A 332 51.88 2.59 7.33
N LYS A 333 52.62 3.55 7.90
CA LYS A 333 53.69 3.32 8.87
C LYS A 333 53.24 3.56 10.32
N THR A 334 52.32 4.50 10.52
CA THR A 334 51.90 4.99 11.85
C THR A 334 50.44 4.66 12.19
N GLY A 335 49.61 4.34 11.19
CA GLY A 335 48.16 4.18 11.36
C GLY A 335 47.41 5.50 11.63
N ALA A 336 48.11 6.64 11.69
CA ALA A 336 47.50 7.94 11.96
C ALA A 336 46.62 8.41 10.79
N GLY A 337 45.60 9.21 11.10
CA GLY A 337 44.70 9.81 10.12
C GLY A 337 45.40 10.83 9.22
N VAL A 338 45.09 10.81 7.92
CA VAL A 338 45.71 11.68 6.91
C VAL A 338 44.65 12.56 6.23
N GLY A 339 44.68 13.86 6.50
CA GLY A 339 43.81 14.84 5.86
C GLY A 339 44.26 15.25 4.46
N GLY A 340 43.34 15.85 3.69
CA GLY A 340 43.61 16.42 2.37
C GLY A 340 43.65 15.41 1.22
N ALA A 341 43.32 14.14 1.45
CA ALA A 341 43.17 13.16 0.37
C ALA A 341 41.83 13.38 -0.32
N VAL A 342 41.82 13.37 -1.67
CA VAL A 342 40.59 13.50 -2.45
C VAL A 342 40.12 12.10 -2.85
N LEU A 343 38.97 11.68 -2.32
CA LEU A 343 38.41 10.35 -2.50
C LEU A 343 37.11 10.45 -3.32
N ARG A 344 36.98 9.64 -4.37
CA ARG A 344 35.80 9.54 -5.21
C ARG A 344 34.89 8.42 -4.72
N ILE A 345 33.59 8.71 -4.59
CA ILE A 345 32.57 7.77 -4.13
C ILE A 345 31.92 7.11 -5.34
N THR A 346 32.05 5.79 -5.44
CA THR A 346 31.67 5.00 -6.63
C THR A 346 30.85 3.78 -6.26
N GLY A 347 30.16 3.20 -7.23
CA GLY A 347 29.56 1.87 -7.09
C GLY A 347 30.59 0.74 -7.17
N LYS A 348 30.10 -0.50 -7.20
CA LYS A 348 30.86 -1.75 -7.32
C LYS A 348 31.96 -1.75 -8.40
N ASP A 349 31.71 -1.10 -9.53
CA ASP A 349 32.60 -1.05 -10.70
C ASP A 349 33.76 -0.04 -10.56
N LYS A 350 33.87 0.63 -9.40
CA LYS A 350 34.86 1.67 -9.09
C LYS A 350 34.85 2.87 -10.05
N THR A 351 33.83 3.02 -10.88
CA THR A 351 33.81 4.00 -11.99
C THR A 351 32.47 4.72 -12.14
N SER A 352 31.35 4.02 -12.00
CA SER A 352 30.02 4.62 -11.88
C SER A 352 29.82 5.27 -10.53
N ALA A 353 28.92 6.25 -10.44
CA ALA A 353 28.59 6.87 -9.16
C ALA A 353 27.80 5.92 -8.25
N ALA A 354 28.03 6.02 -6.94
CA ALA A 354 27.10 5.45 -5.96
C ALA A 354 25.73 6.15 -6.07
N LEU A 355 24.67 5.53 -5.57
CA LEU A 355 23.32 6.11 -5.61
C LEU A 355 23.00 6.88 -4.32
N ASP A 356 22.39 8.06 -4.46
CA ASP A 356 21.75 8.77 -3.35
C ASP A 356 20.46 8.06 -2.90
N GLN A 357 19.88 8.48 -1.77
CA GLN A 357 18.67 7.89 -1.22
C GLN A 357 17.45 7.90 -2.16
N ASP A 358 17.40 8.82 -3.14
CA ASP A 358 16.34 8.93 -4.15
C ASP A 358 16.62 8.02 -5.37
N GLY A 359 17.72 7.27 -5.36
CA GLY A 359 18.13 6.40 -6.47
C GLY A 359 18.87 7.11 -7.61
N LYS A 360 19.24 8.37 -7.45
CA LYS A 360 19.96 9.13 -8.49
C LYS A 360 21.48 8.92 -8.34
N PRO A 361 22.24 9.01 -9.44
CA PRO A 361 23.70 9.00 -9.37
C PRO A 361 24.23 10.16 -8.52
N LEU A 362 25.04 9.86 -7.50
CA LEU A 362 25.71 10.84 -6.66
C LEU A 362 26.88 11.48 -7.42
N THR A 363 26.59 12.49 -8.22
CA THR A 363 27.57 13.18 -9.07
C THR A 363 28.06 14.50 -8.47
N GLY A 364 29.30 14.86 -8.79
CA GLY A 364 29.85 16.19 -8.56
C GLY A 364 29.42 17.19 -9.64
N ALA A 365 29.79 18.45 -9.46
CA ALA A 365 29.54 19.52 -10.43
C ALA A 365 30.24 19.31 -11.79
N ASP A 366 31.19 18.39 -11.87
CA ASP A 366 31.88 17.96 -13.11
C ASP A 366 31.14 16.82 -13.85
N GLY A 367 29.97 16.39 -13.36
CA GLY A 367 29.19 15.29 -13.92
C GLY A 367 29.77 13.89 -13.66
N LYS A 368 30.88 13.78 -12.91
CA LYS A 368 31.52 12.52 -12.54
C LYS A 368 31.05 12.09 -11.15
N PRO A 369 31.38 10.88 -10.67
CA PRO A 369 31.05 10.49 -9.30
C PRO A 369 31.62 11.47 -8.28
N ALA A 370 30.82 11.80 -7.25
CA ALA A 370 31.16 12.82 -6.28
C ALA A 370 32.50 12.55 -5.58
N VAL A 371 33.23 13.63 -5.30
CA VAL A 371 34.50 13.60 -4.58
C VAL A 371 34.35 14.25 -3.20
N VAL A 372 35.05 13.70 -2.22
CA VAL A 372 35.11 14.18 -0.85
C VAL A 372 36.56 14.30 -0.40
N THR A 373 36.83 15.21 0.53
CA THR A 373 38.19 15.46 1.05
C THR A 373 38.28 15.08 2.52
N THR A 374 39.34 14.36 2.91
CA THR A 374 39.52 13.88 4.28
C THR A 374 39.95 15.00 5.24
N ASP A 375 39.45 14.96 6.48
CA ASP A 375 39.72 15.99 7.48
C ASP A 375 41.14 15.90 8.06
N GLY A 376 41.71 17.06 8.43
CA GLY A 376 43.09 17.20 8.91
C GLY A 376 43.37 16.70 10.34
N LYS A 377 42.37 16.22 11.09
CA LYS A 377 42.51 15.77 12.48
C LYS A 377 42.38 14.26 12.63
N THR A 378 41.46 13.64 11.88
CA THR A 378 41.18 12.20 11.95
C THR A 378 41.46 11.45 10.66
N GLY A 379 41.72 12.16 9.55
CA GLY A 379 41.74 11.56 8.21
C GLY A 379 40.36 11.07 7.76
N GLY A 380 39.30 11.43 8.48
CA GLY A 380 37.94 10.97 8.27
C GLY A 380 37.16 11.84 7.28
N VAL A 381 36.14 11.25 6.67
CA VAL A 381 35.05 11.97 6.00
C VAL A 381 33.80 11.08 5.99
N THR A 382 32.62 11.67 6.09
CA THR A 382 31.34 10.94 6.09
C THR A 382 30.49 11.37 4.90
N VAL A 383 29.85 10.41 4.26
CA VAL A 383 28.90 10.60 3.16
C VAL A 383 27.56 10.02 3.62
N GLU A 384 26.55 10.87 3.75
CA GLU A 384 25.23 10.51 4.28
C GLU A 384 24.17 10.42 3.17
N ASN A 385 22.96 9.97 3.52
CA ASN A 385 21.80 9.91 2.62
C ASN A 385 22.05 9.08 1.34
N LEU A 386 22.77 7.96 1.50
CA LEU A 386 23.07 7.03 0.42
C LEU A 386 21.99 5.94 0.32
N ARG A 387 21.70 5.48 -0.89
CA ARG A 387 20.82 4.32 -1.08
C ARG A 387 21.38 3.10 -0.34
N ALA A 388 20.49 2.26 0.17
CA ALA A 388 20.87 0.98 0.75
C ALA A 388 19.77 -0.06 0.52
N PRO A 389 20.11 -1.34 0.26
CA PRO A 389 21.47 -1.86 0.14
C PRO A 389 22.15 -1.45 -1.19
N GLN A 390 23.44 -1.16 -1.15
CA GLN A 390 24.29 -1.04 -2.35
C GLN A 390 25.75 -1.35 -2.01
N GLU A 391 26.56 -1.72 -3.01
CA GLU A 391 28.01 -1.86 -2.84
C GLU A 391 28.70 -0.55 -3.22
N ILE A 392 29.49 -0.01 -2.29
CA ILE A 392 30.17 1.28 -2.43
C ILE A 392 31.67 1.05 -2.41
N CYS A 393 32.36 1.65 -3.38
CA CYS A 393 33.80 1.74 -3.45
C CYS A 393 34.23 3.20 -3.27
N VAL A 394 35.33 3.39 -2.54
CA VAL A 394 36.07 4.65 -2.48
C VAL A 394 37.36 4.50 -3.26
N VAL A 395 37.66 5.47 -4.13
CA VAL A 395 38.83 5.46 -5.00
C VAL A 395 39.59 6.75 -4.80
N GLU A 396 40.87 6.70 -4.44
CA GLU A 396 41.68 7.91 -4.33
C GLU A 396 41.85 8.57 -5.71
N ALA A 397 41.40 9.81 -5.81
CA ALA A 397 41.47 10.62 -7.03
C ALA A 397 42.68 11.57 -7.03
N SER A 398 43.14 11.98 -5.85
CA SER A 398 44.40 12.69 -5.66
C SER A 398 44.96 12.37 -4.27
N PRO A 399 46.25 12.00 -4.16
CA PRO A 399 46.88 11.74 -2.87
C PRO A 399 47.10 13.04 -2.09
N PRO A 400 47.10 12.98 -0.74
CA PRO A 400 47.40 14.13 0.10
C PRO A 400 48.88 14.56 -0.02
N PRO A 401 49.21 15.83 0.27
CA PRO A 401 50.59 16.31 0.30
C PRO A 401 51.49 15.43 1.18
N GLY A 402 52.65 15.01 0.65
CA GLY A 402 53.57 14.10 1.34
C GLY A 402 53.31 12.61 1.12
N TYR A 403 52.35 12.21 0.27
CA TYR A 403 52.03 10.81 -0.06
C TYR A 403 52.04 10.51 -1.57
N THR A 404 52.56 11.43 -2.38
CA THR A 404 52.56 11.38 -3.86
C THR A 404 53.44 10.28 -4.45
N ASN A 405 54.53 9.88 -3.79
CA ASN A 405 55.59 9.05 -4.39
C ASN A 405 55.16 7.59 -4.61
N ALA A 406 54.08 7.15 -3.95
CA ALA A 406 53.57 5.78 -4.02
C ALA A 406 52.18 5.70 -4.69
N TYR A 407 51.67 6.80 -5.24
CA TYR A 407 50.37 6.86 -5.89
C TYR A 407 50.49 6.53 -7.39
N ASP A 408 49.78 5.50 -7.83
CA ASP A 408 49.62 5.16 -9.25
C ASP A 408 48.22 5.60 -9.74
N PRO A 409 48.11 6.59 -10.65
CA PRO A 409 46.82 6.99 -11.23
C PRO A 409 46.09 5.89 -12.00
N GLN A 410 46.78 4.84 -12.46
CA GLN A 410 46.18 3.70 -13.17
C GLN A 410 45.69 2.61 -12.19
N ASN A 411 46.29 2.53 -11.00
CA ASN A 411 45.91 1.59 -9.94
C ASN A 411 45.71 2.34 -8.61
N PRO A 412 44.77 3.31 -8.54
CA PRO A 412 44.60 4.15 -7.36
C PRO A 412 44.18 3.33 -6.13
N PRO A 413 44.70 3.68 -4.93
CA PRO A 413 44.25 3.08 -3.67
C PRO A 413 42.73 3.12 -3.54
N SER A 414 42.12 1.97 -3.27
CA SER A 414 40.67 1.84 -3.17
C SER A 414 40.24 0.82 -2.13
N ALA A 415 39.06 1.04 -1.55
CA ALA A 415 38.40 0.13 -0.62
C ALA A 415 36.91 0.03 -0.99
N CYS A 416 36.29 -1.14 -0.79
CA CYS A 416 34.89 -1.38 -1.12
C CYS A 416 34.18 -2.16 -0.01
N GLY A 417 32.86 -2.01 0.08
CA GLY A 417 32.02 -2.81 0.95
C GLY A 417 30.53 -2.62 0.67
N THR A 418 29.70 -3.47 1.28
CA THR A 418 28.24 -3.41 1.13
C THR A 418 27.65 -2.53 2.22
N LEU A 419 27.02 -1.42 1.83
CA LEU A 419 26.23 -0.57 2.70
C LEU A 419 24.86 -1.21 2.92
N GLN A 420 24.50 -1.49 4.18
CA GLN A 420 23.19 -2.03 4.57
C GLN A 420 22.20 -0.91 4.97
N PRO A 421 20.88 -1.14 4.89
CA PRO A 421 19.86 -0.14 5.23
C PRO A 421 20.00 0.44 6.64
N GLY A 422 20.18 1.76 6.74
CA GLY A 422 20.33 2.47 8.00
C GLY A 422 21.69 2.31 8.71
N GLU A 423 22.65 1.57 8.12
CA GLU A 423 23.95 1.32 8.73
C GLU A 423 25.02 2.35 8.34
N THR A 424 26.17 2.27 9.02
CA THR A 424 27.40 2.99 8.69
C THR A 424 28.42 2.01 8.12
N LEU A 425 28.72 2.10 6.82
CA LEU A 425 29.81 1.35 6.22
C LEU A 425 31.14 2.09 6.49
N ALA A 426 32.02 1.47 7.28
CA ALA A 426 33.37 1.97 7.50
C ALA A 426 34.33 1.44 6.42
N LEU A 427 35.04 2.35 5.72
CA LEU A 427 36.05 2.02 4.71
C LEU A 427 37.38 2.71 5.05
N THR A 428 38.49 1.98 4.92
CA THR A 428 39.83 2.51 5.20
C THR A 428 40.69 2.46 3.94
N VAL A 429 41.35 3.58 3.60
CA VAL A 429 42.29 3.67 2.48
C VAL A 429 43.65 4.11 3.00
N THR A 430 44.68 3.28 2.80
CA THR A 430 46.01 3.48 3.39
C THR A 430 47.03 3.97 2.36
N ASN A 431 47.83 5.00 2.66
CA ASN A 431 48.94 5.44 1.78
C ASN A 431 50.30 5.31 2.44
N LYS A 432 51.32 5.01 1.64
CA LYS A 432 52.73 5.05 2.06
C LYS A 432 53.22 6.51 2.00
N PRO A 433 53.77 7.09 3.08
CA PRO A 433 54.32 8.43 3.05
C PRO A 433 55.61 8.49 2.22
N ASN A 434 55.85 9.65 1.62
CA ASN A 434 57.03 9.95 0.81
C ASN A 434 58.32 9.67 1.60
N GLU A 435 59.29 9.06 0.92
CA GLU A 435 60.62 8.85 1.49
C GLU A 435 61.46 10.10 1.27
N VAL A 436 61.75 10.81 2.37
CA VAL A 436 62.69 11.93 2.38
C VAL A 436 64.12 11.35 2.49
N PRO A 437 65.04 11.62 1.56
CA PRO A 437 66.43 11.19 1.67
C PRO A 437 67.06 11.72 2.97
N ARG A 438 67.46 10.82 3.87
CA ARG A 438 68.08 11.19 5.16
C ARG A 438 69.54 11.62 5.04
N ALA A 439 70.14 11.47 3.85
CA ALA A 439 71.46 11.95 3.53
C ALA A 439 71.36 12.97 2.38
N ILE A 440 71.53 14.24 2.71
CA ILE A 440 72.17 15.17 1.77
C ILE A 440 73.65 14.77 1.81
N PRO A 441 74.28 14.40 0.68
CA PRO A 441 75.73 14.26 0.65
C PRO A 441 76.33 15.64 0.89
N ALA A 442 76.79 15.90 2.11
CA ALA A 442 77.79 16.93 2.34
C ALA A 442 79.02 16.47 1.54
N GLY A 443 79.30 17.14 0.43
CA GLY A 443 80.38 16.72 -0.46
C GLY A 443 81.71 16.89 0.26
N ASP A 444 82.42 15.78 0.50
CA ASP A 444 83.82 15.75 0.92
C ASP A 444 84.77 16.18 -0.23
N GLN A 445 84.45 17.32 -0.84
CA GLN A 445 85.37 18.10 -1.65
C GLN A 445 86.09 19.06 -0.68
N PRO A 446 87.43 19.10 -0.67
CA PRO A 446 88.15 19.99 0.22
C PRO A 446 87.74 21.43 -0.09
N VAL A 447 87.18 22.12 0.90
CA VAL A 447 86.76 23.52 0.76
C VAL A 447 87.98 24.37 0.45
N ALA A 448 88.12 24.76 -0.82
CA ALA A 448 89.08 25.77 -1.23
C ALA A 448 88.72 27.08 -0.52
N ARG A 449 89.34 27.34 0.63
CA ARG A 449 89.25 28.63 1.33
C ARG A 449 89.92 29.69 0.47
N ALA A 450 89.15 30.27 -0.46
CA ALA A 450 89.46 31.58 -0.98
C ALA A 450 89.43 32.56 0.20
N GLN A 451 90.62 32.98 0.68
CA GLN A 451 90.75 34.10 1.60
C GLN A 451 90.46 35.39 0.82
N GLY A 452 89.17 35.68 0.62
CA GLY A 452 88.73 36.99 0.18
C GLY A 452 88.97 38.00 1.30
N VAL A 453 90.02 38.81 1.17
CA VAL A 453 90.18 40.02 1.98
C VAL A 453 89.06 40.97 1.57
N VAL A 454 88.08 41.16 2.45
CA VAL A 454 86.99 42.13 2.24
C VAL A 454 87.46 43.49 2.75
N GLU A 455 88.03 44.31 1.88
CA GLU A 455 88.28 45.71 2.20
C GLU A 455 86.96 46.49 2.22
N THR A 456 86.41 46.67 3.42
CA THR A 456 85.20 47.47 3.66
C THR A 456 85.50 48.97 3.50
N SER A 457 85.58 49.45 2.26
CA SER A 457 85.76 50.87 1.96
C SER A 457 84.41 51.62 2.04
N TYR A 458 84.25 52.40 3.11
CA TYR A 458 83.11 53.31 3.25
C TYR A 458 83.34 54.55 2.38
N SER A 459 82.52 54.77 1.35
CA SER A 459 82.60 56.01 0.58
C SER A 459 82.03 57.19 1.39
N VAL A 460 82.94 58.00 1.92
CA VAL A 460 82.60 59.23 2.67
C VAL A 460 81.64 60.17 1.89
N PRO A 461 81.71 60.30 0.55
CA PRO A 461 80.72 61.06 -0.21
C PRO A 461 79.28 60.50 -0.14
N GLY A 462 79.12 59.18 0.01
CA GLY A 462 77.80 58.53 0.02
C GLY A 462 76.99 58.85 1.28
N LEU A 463 77.65 58.97 2.43
CA LEU A 463 77.00 59.33 3.69
C LEU A 463 76.60 60.81 3.75
N ALA A 464 77.35 61.70 3.08
CA ALA A 464 76.98 63.11 2.96
C ALA A 464 75.71 63.32 2.10
N GLY A 465 75.54 62.54 1.03
CA GLY A 465 74.38 62.62 0.14
C GLY A 465 73.05 62.28 0.81
N LEU A 466 73.04 61.30 1.72
CA LEU A 466 71.85 60.91 2.48
C LEU A 466 71.40 61.97 3.49
N GLY A 467 72.35 62.67 4.14
CA GLY A 467 72.03 63.76 5.07
C GLY A 467 71.35 64.95 4.39
N LEU A 468 71.76 65.30 3.17
CA LEU A 468 71.20 66.43 2.42
C LEU A 468 69.73 66.19 2.01
N LEU A 469 69.40 64.95 1.62
CA LEU A 469 68.05 64.56 1.20
C LEU A 469 67.01 64.68 2.34
N VAL A 470 67.39 64.32 3.58
CA VAL A 470 66.51 64.43 4.75
C VAL A 470 66.20 65.89 5.08
N LEU A 471 67.19 66.79 4.98
CA LEU A 471 66.98 68.23 5.21
C LEU A 471 66.09 68.89 4.14
N LEU A 472 66.24 68.50 2.88
CA LEU A 472 65.36 68.97 1.79
C LEU A 472 63.90 68.52 1.97
N ALA A 473 63.68 67.27 2.39
CA ALA A 473 62.33 66.76 2.66
C ALA A 473 61.65 67.53 3.82
N ALA A 474 62.37 67.79 4.91
CA ALA A 474 61.86 68.57 6.04
C ALA A 474 61.51 70.03 5.66
N GLY A 475 62.35 70.67 4.83
CA GLY A 475 62.11 72.04 4.36
C GLY A 475 60.85 72.18 3.51
N LEU A 476 60.59 71.24 2.59
CA LEU A 476 59.42 71.28 1.71
C LEU A 476 58.10 71.09 2.46
N ILE A 477 58.07 70.21 3.47
CA ILE A 477 56.88 69.98 4.31
C ILE A 477 56.56 71.24 5.14
N GLY A 478 57.58 71.93 5.68
CA GLY A 478 57.41 73.18 6.43
C GLY A 478 56.82 74.33 5.60
N VAL A 479 57.19 74.45 4.32
CA VAL A 479 56.65 75.47 3.41
C VAL A 479 55.21 75.15 2.99
N ALA A 480 54.87 73.87 2.79
CA ALA A 480 53.49 73.45 2.49
C ALA A 480 52.53 73.74 3.66
N ALA A 481 52.91 73.38 4.90
CA ALA A 481 52.09 73.61 6.10
C ALA A 481 51.82 75.11 6.36
N ARG A 482 52.78 75.99 6.04
CA ARG A 482 52.64 77.45 6.22
C ARG A 482 51.76 78.12 5.15
N ARG A 483 51.46 77.42 4.04
CA ARG A 483 50.58 77.92 2.97
C ARG A 483 49.12 77.47 3.12
N ALA A 484 48.89 76.37 3.84
CA ALA A 484 47.54 75.86 4.17
C ALA A 484 46.87 76.57 5.36
N SER A 485 47.59 77.39 6.12
CA SER A 485 47.08 78.16 7.28
C SER A 485 46.72 79.62 6.94
N ARG A 486 46.66 79.96 5.65
CA ARG A 486 46.22 81.28 5.14
C ARG A 486 45.38 81.16 3.86
N ARG A 487 44.28 80.42 3.93
CA ARG A 487 43.09 80.57 3.07
C ARG A 487 41.88 79.89 3.73
#